data_AF-A0A3S1Z3I1-F1
#
_entry.id   AF-A0A3S1Z3I1-F1
#
_cell.length_a   1.000
_cell.length_b   1.000
_cell.length_c   1.000
_cell.angle_alpha   90.00
_cell.angle_beta   90.00
_cell.angle_gamma   90.00
#
_symmetry.space_group_name_H-M   'P 1'
#
loop_
_entity.id
_entity.type
_entity.pdbx_description
1 polymer ?
#
loop_
_entity_poly.entity_id
_entity_poly.type
_entity_poly.pdbx_seq_one_letter_code
_entity_poly.pdbx_strand_id
1 'polypeptide(L)'
;FEDVVEGSHFSMRVIEDTALDASFWKDFRETTELVSEGNGTRVTLSQTDRYRGVAFLVFRYFAMRRELSKLQRWARTGQYRKGGWFEHPLSQVGFAALSALILWPFFGLHFGGLALAAILTSVVALHELGHMAAFRLMGHNRARMIFIPLLGGIAIGGRPYDSRFEVAFVALMGAGFSAFLVPIAIAASSFASAEGHRLAAMLLAALAGFAALFNIANLVPVWKFDGGQ
;
A
#
# COMPACT_ATOMS: atom_id res chain seq x y z
N PHE A 1 -24.60 -1.13 12.24
CA PHE A 1 -24.35 -1.26 13.69
C PHE A 1 -25.34 -2.25 14.25
N GLU A 2 -24.88 -3.14 15.12
CA GLU A 2 -25.71 -4.08 15.87
C GLU A 2 -25.44 -3.81 17.35
N ASP A 3 -26.42 -4.11 18.21
CA ASP A 3 -26.23 -4.04 19.66
C ASP A 3 -25.75 -2.66 20.14
N VAL A 4 -26.55 -1.62 19.87
CA VAL A 4 -26.22 -0.23 20.22
C VAL A 4 -26.97 0.14 21.49
N VAL A 5 -26.24 0.45 22.55
CA VAL A 5 -26.77 1.16 23.72
C VAL A 5 -26.06 2.49 23.83
N GLU A 6 -26.86 3.54 23.63
CA GLU A 6 -26.40 4.92 23.58
C GLU A 6 -25.53 5.28 24.79
N GLY A 7 -24.36 5.88 24.52
CA GLY A 7 -23.40 6.28 25.54
C GLY A 7 -22.63 5.14 26.23
N SER A 8 -22.83 3.87 25.86
CA SER A 8 -22.17 2.74 26.53
C SER A 8 -21.52 1.74 25.58
N HIS A 9 -22.24 1.15 24.63
CA HIS A 9 -21.66 0.15 23.75
C HIS A 9 -22.26 0.15 22.36
N PHE A 10 -21.46 -0.27 21.39
CA PHE A 10 -21.95 -0.63 20.08
C PHE A 10 -21.08 -1.72 19.46
N SER A 11 -21.70 -2.55 18.62
CA SER A 11 -20.99 -3.50 17.77
C SER A 11 -21.13 -3.15 16.29
N MET A 12 -20.09 -3.43 15.53
CA MET A 12 -20.07 -3.29 14.08
C MET A 12 -19.55 -4.56 13.40
N ARG A 13 -20.05 -4.78 12.19
CA ARG A 13 -19.60 -5.80 11.26
C ARG A 13 -19.49 -5.19 9.87
N VAL A 14 -18.60 -5.73 9.06
CA VAL A 14 -18.50 -5.35 7.65
C VAL A 14 -19.46 -6.24 6.87
N ILE A 15 -20.43 -5.61 6.19
CA ILE A 15 -21.43 -6.31 5.37
C ILE A 15 -20.91 -6.49 3.95
N GLU A 16 -20.26 -5.45 3.43
CA GLU A 16 -19.72 -5.41 2.07
C GLU A 16 -18.47 -4.52 2.05
N ASP A 17 -17.47 -4.94 1.28
CA ASP A 17 -16.24 -4.21 1.03
C ASP A 17 -15.86 -4.39 -0.45
N THR A 18 -15.51 -3.31 -1.12
CA THR A 18 -15.07 -3.36 -2.52
C THR A 18 -13.64 -3.86 -2.67
N ALA A 19 -12.84 -3.86 -1.61
CA ALA A 19 -11.43 -4.27 -1.67
C ALA A 19 -11.21 -5.75 -1.33
N LEU A 20 -12.09 -6.36 -0.52
CA LEU A 20 -11.92 -7.72 0.00
C LEU A 20 -13.25 -8.48 -0.08
N ASP A 21 -13.16 -9.76 -0.42
CA ASP A 21 -14.32 -10.65 -0.54
C ASP A 21 -15.12 -10.74 0.77
N ALA A 22 -16.44 -10.88 0.70
CA ALA A 22 -17.31 -10.98 1.88
C ALA A 22 -16.92 -12.14 2.82
N SER A 23 -16.34 -13.22 2.29
CA SER A 23 -15.82 -14.34 3.10
C SER A 23 -14.67 -13.94 4.01
N PHE A 24 -13.88 -12.91 3.65
CA PHE A 24 -12.82 -12.36 4.48
C PHE A 24 -13.40 -11.75 5.76
N TRP A 25 -14.54 -11.07 5.65
CA TRP A 25 -15.18 -10.35 6.76
C TRP A 25 -16.12 -11.21 7.59
N LYS A 26 -16.33 -12.47 7.22
CA LYS A 26 -17.33 -13.36 7.81
C LYS A 26 -17.21 -13.48 9.33
N ASP A 27 -15.98 -13.62 9.82
CA ASP A 27 -15.68 -13.78 11.25
C ASP A 27 -15.23 -12.47 11.91
N PHE A 28 -15.18 -11.36 11.15
CA PHE A 28 -14.76 -10.06 11.67
C PHE A 28 -15.90 -9.37 12.42
N ARG A 29 -15.66 -9.06 13.70
CA ARG A 29 -16.55 -8.25 14.52
C ARG A 29 -15.74 -7.29 15.37
N GLU A 30 -16.18 -6.03 15.41
CA GLU A 30 -15.62 -5.00 16.27
C GLU A 30 -16.66 -4.53 17.28
N THR A 31 -16.25 -4.46 18.54
CA THR A 31 -17.08 -4.01 19.65
C THR A 31 -16.37 -2.88 20.37
N THR A 32 -17.09 -1.80 20.63
CA THR A 32 -16.61 -0.66 21.42
C THR A 32 -17.45 -0.55 22.69
N GLU A 33 -16.78 -0.47 23.83
CA GLU A 33 -17.40 -0.24 25.14
C GLU A 33 -16.83 1.02 25.78
N LEU A 34 -17.72 1.81 26.37
CA LEU A 34 -17.46 3.07 27.05
C LEU A 34 -17.95 2.91 28.49
N VAL A 35 -17.01 2.90 29.44
CA VAL A 35 -17.31 2.81 30.86
C VAL A 35 -16.84 4.09 31.54
N SER A 36 -17.76 4.77 32.22
CA SER A 36 -17.41 5.95 33.03
C SER A 36 -16.57 5.51 34.24
N GLU A 37 -15.38 6.06 34.40
CA GLU A 37 -14.47 5.78 35.51
C GLU A 37 -13.98 7.09 36.13
N GLY A 38 -14.65 7.51 37.21
CA GLY A 38 -14.32 8.73 37.94
C GLY A 38 -14.40 9.96 37.03
N ASN A 39 -13.25 10.62 36.84
CA ASN A 39 -13.13 11.82 36.00
C ASN A 39 -12.82 11.50 34.52
N GLY A 40 -12.92 10.24 34.10
CA GLY A 40 -12.61 9.81 32.74
C GLY A 40 -13.56 8.75 32.21
N THR A 41 -13.30 8.34 30.97
CA THR A 41 -14.02 7.26 30.30
C THR A 41 -13.00 6.22 29.86
N ARG A 42 -13.18 4.98 30.31
CA ARG A 42 -12.45 3.84 29.79
C ARG A 42 -13.10 3.44 28.47
N VAL A 43 -12.29 3.40 27.42
CA VAL A 43 -12.70 2.93 26.09
C VAL A 43 -12.04 1.58 25.87
N THR A 44 -12.85 0.53 25.70
CA THR A 44 -12.39 -0.80 25.30
C THR A 44 -12.76 -1.03 23.85
N LEU A 45 -11.76 -1.26 23.00
CA LEU A 45 -11.96 -1.63 21.59
C LEU A 45 -11.55 -3.08 21.42
N SER A 46 -12.49 -3.93 21.02
CA SER A 46 -12.29 -5.36 20.82
C SER A 46 -12.54 -5.72 19.37
N GLN A 47 -11.53 -6.26 18.68
CA GLN A 47 -11.67 -6.83 17.35
C GLN A 47 -11.50 -8.35 17.42
N THR A 48 -12.48 -9.08 16.90
CA THR A 48 -12.43 -10.54 16.73
C THR A 48 -12.40 -10.83 15.24
N ASP A 49 -11.51 -11.75 14.83
CA ASP A 49 -11.30 -12.11 13.43
C ASP A 49 -10.65 -13.50 13.38
N ARG A 50 -10.80 -14.22 12.26
CA ARG A 50 -10.23 -15.56 12.06
C ARG A 50 -9.21 -15.55 10.94
N TYR A 51 -8.01 -15.07 11.25
CA TYR A 51 -6.90 -15.05 10.29
C TYR A 51 -5.90 -16.19 10.51
N ARG A 52 -5.34 -16.72 9.42
CA ARG A 52 -4.23 -17.69 9.43
C ARG A 52 -2.93 -17.01 9.00
N GLY A 53 -2.11 -16.58 9.97
CA GLY A 53 -0.76 -16.07 9.72
C GLY A 53 -0.36 -14.87 10.61
N VAL A 54 0.95 -14.61 10.69
CA VAL A 54 1.52 -13.58 11.60
C VAL A 54 1.33 -12.16 11.07
N ALA A 55 1.33 -11.97 9.74
CA ALA A 55 1.31 -10.64 9.12
C ALA A 55 0.08 -9.81 9.52
N PHE A 56 -1.12 -10.38 9.43
CA PHE A 56 -2.35 -9.66 9.80
C PHE A 56 -2.49 -9.46 11.31
N LEU A 57 -2.00 -10.39 12.13
CA LEU A 57 -1.95 -10.18 13.58
C LEU A 57 -1.11 -8.95 13.93
N VAL A 58 0.09 -8.86 13.35
CA VAL A 58 0.98 -7.70 13.53
C VAL A 58 0.32 -6.43 13.00
N PHE A 59 -0.27 -6.47 11.80
CA PHE A 59 -0.99 -5.34 11.22
C PHE A 59 -2.14 -4.85 12.13
N ARG A 60 -3.02 -5.75 12.58
CA ARG A 60 -4.16 -5.44 13.47
C ARG A 60 -3.70 -4.83 14.79
N TYR A 61 -2.66 -5.39 15.38
CA TYR A 61 -2.08 -4.86 16.60
C TYR A 61 -1.63 -3.40 16.44
N PHE A 62 -0.93 -3.07 15.36
CA PHE A 62 -0.52 -1.69 15.07
C PHE A 62 -1.70 -0.79 14.70
N ALA A 63 -2.68 -1.30 13.96
CA ALA A 63 -3.88 -0.57 13.57
C ALA A 63 -4.71 -0.16 14.80
N MET A 64 -5.02 -1.10 15.70
CA MET A 64 -5.77 -0.82 16.93
C MET A 64 -5.03 0.15 17.84
N ARG A 65 -3.72 -0.02 18.03
CA ARG A 65 -2.92 0.95 18.83
C ARG A 65 -2.97 2.35 18.24
N ARG A 66 -2.90 2.47 16.92
CA ARG A 66 -2.97 3.75 16.21
C ARG A 66 -4.35 4.39 16.39
N GLU A 67 -5.41 3.61 16.31
CA GLU A 67 -6.78 4.06 16.53
C GLU A 67 -6.99 4.57 17.95
N LEU A 68 -6.65 3.77 18.97
CA LEU A 68 -6.70 4.17 20.37
C LEU A 68 -5.87 5.44 20.63
N SER A 69 -4.68 5.56 20.05
CA SER A 69 -3.83 6.76 20.18
C SER A 69 -4.43 8.01 19.50
N LYS A 70 -5.26 7.83 18.46
CA LYS A 70 -5.99 8.94 17.82
C LYS A 70 -7.20 9.33 18.65
N LEU A 71 -7.97 8.36 19.13
CA LEU A 71 -9.10 8.56 20.03
C LEU A 71 -8.65 9.28 21.30
N GLN A 72 -7.59 8.81 21.95
CA GLN A 72 -7.04 9.44 23.15
C GLN A 72 -6.58 10.88 22.91
N ARG A 73 -5.92 11.16 21.78
CA ARG A 73 -5.52 12.53 21.43
C ARG A 73 -6.73 13.42 21.20
N TRP A 74 -7.68 12.96 20.39
CA TRP A 74 -8.90 13.70 20.11
C TRP A 74 -9.69 13.98 21.40
N ALA A 75 -9.83 13.00 22.29
CA ALA A 75 -10.51 13.16 23.57
C ALA A 75 -9.81 14.17 24.50
N ARG A 76 -8.47 14.29 24.43
CA ARG A 76 -7.69 15.21 25.28
C ARG A 76 -7.57 16.63 24.70
N THR A 77 -7.47 16.77 23.39
CA THR A 77 -7.12 18.05 22.75
C THR A 77 -8.23 18.60 21.87
N GLY A 78 -9.29 17.83 21.61
CA GLY A 78 -10.30 18.14 20.59
C GLY A 78 -9.78 18.07 19.15
N GLN A 79 -8.49 17.81 18.94
CA GLN A 79 -7.86 17.85 17.63
C GLN A 79 -7.68 16.45 17.07
N TYR A 80 -8.23 16.23 15.88
CA TYR A 80 -7.97 15.02 15.11
C TYR A 80 -6.78 15.24 14.16
N ARG A 81 -5.67 14.53 14.40
CA ARG A 81 -4.55 14.53 13.44
C ARG A 81 -4.75 13.45 12.39
N LYS A 82 -5.08 13.88 11.17
CA LYS A 82 -5.15 13.02 9.98
C LYS A 82 -3.75 12.53 9.61
N GLY A 83 -3.61 11.24 9.31
CA GLY A 83 -2.33 10.62 8.90
C GLY A 83 -1.68 9.72 9.97
N GLY A 84 -0.73 8.88 9.57
CA GLY A 84 0.01 7.94 10.43
C GLY A 84 1.49 7.96 10.09
N TRP A 85 2.35 7.42 10.97
CA TRP A 85 3.79 7.36 10.72
C TRP A 85 4.10 6.62 9.41
N PHE A 86 3.34 5.57 9.07
CA PHE A 86 3.46 4.83 7.80
C PHE A 86 3.18 5.65 6.54
N GLU A 87 2.43 6.74 6.61
CA GLU A 87 2.07 7.56 5.44
C GLU A 87 3.07 8.71 5.20
N HIS A 88 4.05 8.89 6.10
CA HIS A 88 4.99 10.00 6.01
C HIS A 88 6.04 9.75 4.91
N PRO A 89 6.41 10.74 4.08
CA PRO A 89 7.40 10.55 3.02
C PRO A 89 8.71 9.92 3.51
N LEU A 90 9.18 10.32 4.70
CA LEU A 90 10.38 9.74 5.33
C LEU A 90 10.25 8.26 5.67
N SER A 91 9.08 7.80 6.14
CA SER A 91 8.89 6.38 6.44
C SER A 91 8.74 5.58 5.16
N GLN A 92 8.11 6.14 4.12
CA GLN A 92 8.05 5.54 2.78
C GLN A 92 9.46 5.32 2.19
N VAL A 93 10.34 6.33 2.29
CA VAL A 93 11.75 6.19 1.91
C VAL A 93 12.45 5.14 2.77
N GLY A 94 12.20 5.11 4.09
CA GLY A 94 12.72 4.09 4.98
C GLY A 94 12.28 2.66 4.61
N PHE A 95 11.01 2.47 4.27
CA PHE A 95 10.48 1.17 3.83
C PHE A 95 11.02 0.76 2.46
N ALA A 96 11.19 1.70 1.53
CA ALA A 96 11.83 1.43 0.25
C ALA A 96 13.30 1.00 0.44
N ALA A 97 14.05 1.71 1.28
CA ALA A 97 15.43 1.35 1.61
C ALA A 97 15.50 -0.05 2.27
N LEU A 98 14.60 -0.33 3.22
CA LEU A 98 14.50 -1.64 3.85
C LEU A 98 14.17 -2.75 2.82
N SER A 99 13.23 -2.50 1.90
CA SER A 99 12.91 -3.42 0.80
C SER A 99 14.15 -3.75 -0.04
N ALA A 100 14.89 -2.71 -0.46
CA ALA A 100 16.09 -2.90 -1.25
C ALA A 100 17.16 -3.70 -0.48
N LEU A 101 17.32 -3.46 0.82
CA LEU A 101 18.24 -4.22 1.68
C LEU A 101 17.83 -5.68 1.84
N ILE A 102 16.53 -5.98 1.92
CA ILE A 102 16.07 -7.38 2.01
C ILE A 102 16.20 -8.09 0.65
N LEU A 103 16.04 -7.38 -0.47
CA LEU A 103 16.23 -7.93 -1.81
C LEU A 103 17.71 -8.11 -2.19
N TRP A 104 18.62 -7.35 -1.58
CA TRP A 104 20.04 -7.36 -1.90
C TRP A 104 20.69 -8.77 -1.89
N PRO A 105 20.48 -9.64 -0.89
CA PRO A 105 20.99 -11.00 -0.90
C PRO A 105 20.59 -11.83 -2.14
N PHE A 106 19.39 -11.60 -2.70
CA PHE A 106 18.90 -12.35 -3.86
C PHE A 106 19.60 -11.97 -5.17
N PHE A 107 20.15 -10.76 -5.24
CA PHE A 107 20.93 -10.27 -6.39
C PHE A 107 22.45 -10.39 -6.18
N GLY A 108 22.87 -11.00 -5.06
CA GLY A 108 24.26 -11.10 -4.65
C GLY A 108 24.70 -9.93 -3.76
N LEU A 109 25.41 -10.25 -2.67
CA LEU A 109 25.91 -9.30 -1.65
C LEU A 109 27.11 -8.45 -2.14
N HIS A 110 26.98 -7.85 -3.31
CA HIS A 110 27.91 -6.88 -3.89
C HIS A 110 27.18 -5.61 -4.30
N PHE A 111 27.92 -4.52 -4.56
CA PHE A 111 27.34 -3.22 -4.92
C PHE A 111 26.42 -3.28 -6.15
N GLY A 112 26.77 -4.09 -7.15
CA GLY A 112 25.90 -4.32 -8.32
C GLY A 112 24.54 -4.93 -7.95
N GLY A 113 24.50 -5.88 -7.02
CA GLY A 113 23.25 -6.50 -6.57
C GLY A 113 22.39 -5.54 -5.76
N LEU A 114 23.02 -4.67 -4.95
CA LEU A 114 22.32 -3.59 -4.26
C LEU A 114 21.70 -2.60 -5.26
N ALA A 115 22.42 -2.27 -6.34
CA ALA A 115 21.90 -1.40 -7.40
C ALA A 115 20.69 -2.04 -8.11
N LEU A 116 20.75 -3.34 -8.43
CA LEU A 116 19.61 -4.06 -9.01
C LEU A 116 18.41 -4.11 -8.07
N ALA A 117 18.63 -4.38 -6.78
CA ALA A 117 17.58 -4.37 -5.75
C ALA A 117 16.92 -2.99 -5.62
N ALA A 118 17.72 -1.91 -5.64
CA ALA A 118 17.23 -0.54 -5.60
C ALA A 118 16.44 -0.15 -6.86
N ILE A 119 16.91 -0.59 -8.04
CA ILE A 119 16.21 -0.40 -9.31
C ILE A 119 14.85 -1.10 -9.26
N LEU A 120 14.81 -2.39 -8.89
CA LEU A 120 13.55 -3.13 -8.79
C LEU A 120 12.59 -2.47 -7.81
N THR A 121 13.08 -2.05 -6.64
CA THR A 121 12.26 -1.32 -5.64
C THR A 121 11.68 -0.04 -6.23
N SER A 122 12.47 0.67 -7.04
CA SER A 122 12.05 1.91 -7.71
C SER A 122 11.01 1.66 -8.81
N VAL A 123 11.13 0.57 -9.57
CA VAL A 123 10.13 0.12 -10.54
C VAL A 123 8.79 -0.16 -9.86
N VAL A 124 8.81 -0.90 -8.75
CA VAL A 124 7.61 -1.18 -7.95
C VAL A 124 7.00 0.14 -7.47
N ALA A 125 7.80 1.06 -6.91
CA ALA A 125 7.30 2.35 -6.46
C ALA A 125 6.66 3.19 -7.58
N LEU A 126 7.27 3.19 -8.78
CA LEU A 126 6.73 3.90 -9.95
C LEU A 126 5.41 3.31 -10.45
N HIS A 127 5.28 2.00 -10.43
CA HIS A 127 4.04 1.31 -10.77
C HIS A 127 2.91 1.71 -9.80
N GLU A 128 3.18 1.69 -8.51
CA GLU A 128 2.21 2.09 -7.47
C GLU A 128 1.83 3.57 -7.53
N LEU A 129 2.77 4.43 -7.94
CA LEU A 129 2.48 5.82 -8.24
C LEU A 129 1.48 5.96 -9.40
N GLY A 130 1.49 5.04 -10.35
CA GLY A 130 0.48 4.94 -11.42
C GLY A 130 -0.92 4.71 -10.88
N HIS A 131 -1.11 3.75 -9.97
CA HIS A 131 -2.40 3.56 -9.29
C HIS A 131 -2.81 4.81 -8.51
N MET A 132 -1.87 5.46 -7.83
CA MET A 132 -2.15 6.68 -7.07
C MET A 132 -2.55 7.86 -7.94
N ALA A 133 -1.92 8.02 -9.10
CA ALA A 133 -2.33 8.99 -10.09
C ALA A 133 -3.76 8.69 -10.59
N ALA A 134 -4.07 7.42 -10.87
CA ALA A 134 -5.40 7.01 -11.30
C ALA A 134 -6.47 7.30 -10.24
N PHE A 135 -6.23 6.93 -8.97
CA PHE A 135 -7.15 7.27 -7.88
C PHE A 135 -7.40 8.78 -7.77
N ARG A 136 -6.37 9.60 -7.93
CA ARG A 136 -6.53 11.06 -7.92
C ARG A 136 -7.33 11.58 -9.10
N LEU A 137 -7.09 11.05 -10.30
CA LEU A 137 -7.84 11.40 -11.51
C LEU A 137 -9.31 11.00 -11.41
N MET A 138 -9.60 9.89 -10.73
CA MET A 138 -10.96 9.41 -10.47
C MET A 138 -11.62 10.10 -9.25
N GLY A 139 -10.99 11.13 -8.67
CA GLY A 139 -11.60 11.94 -7.62
C GLY A 139 -11.53 11.35 -6.21
N HIS A 140 -10.67 10.34 -5.97
CA HIS A 140 -10.38 9.87 -4.61
C HIS A 140 -9.48 10.89 -3.88
N ASN A 141 -10.09 11.96 -3.36
CA ASN A 141 -9.42 13.05 -2.64
C ASN A 141 -8.70 12.61 -1.35
N ARG A 142 -8.93 11.36 -0.90
CA ARG A 142 -8.30 10.76 0.28
C ARG A 142 -7.48 9.51 -0.07
N ALA A 143 -7.12 9.32 -1.34
CA ALA A 143 -6.26 8.21 -1.76
C ALA A 143 -4.90 8.27 -1.04
N ARG A 144 -4.39 7.10 -0.66
CA ARG A 144 -3.13 6.96 0.07
C ARG A 144 -2.32 5.83 -0.51
N MET A 145 -1.01 6.03 -0.59
CA MET A 145 -0.07 4.97 -0.92
C MET A 145 0.67 4.57 0.36
N ILE A 146 0.73 3.27 0.61
CA ILE A 146 1.54 2.70 1.69
C ILE A 146 2.49 1.69 1.05
N PHE A 147 3.77 2.03 0.96
CA PHE A 147 4.80 1.09 0.56
C PHE A 147 5.05 0.06 1.65
N ILE A 148 4.77 -1.22 1.36
CA ILE A 148 5.02 -2.34 2.26
C ILE A 148 6.29 -3.07 1.78
N PRO A 149 7.27 -3.28 2.66
CA PRO A 149 8.47 -4.02 2.29
C PRO A 149 8.13 -5.39 1.67
N LEU A 150 8.80 -5.75 0.57
CA LEU A 150 8.67 -7.00 -0.21
C LEU A 150 7.36 -7.24 -0.95
N LEU A 151 6.22 -6.83 -0.37
CA LEU A 151 4.89 -7.03 -0.96
C LEU A 151 4.57 -6.03 -2.07
N GLY A 152 5.22 -4.86 -2.06
CA GLY A 152 4.93 -3.75 -2.97
C GLY A 152 4.20 -2.61 -2.28
N GLY A 153 3.74 -1.63 -3.05
CA GLY A 153 2.84 -0.62 -2.51
C GLY A 153 1.43 -1.18 -2.39
N ILE A 154 0.65 -0.61 -1.48
CA ILE A 154 -0.79 -0.69 -1.59
C ILE A 154 -1.30 0.73 -1.76
N ALA A 155 -1.85 1.00 -2.94
CA ALA A 155 -2.62 2.19 -3.20
C ALA A 155 -4.07 1.97 -2.74
N ILE A 156 -4.49 2.70 -1.70
CA ILE A 156 -5.82 2.58 -1.11
C ILE A 156 -6.65 3.80 -1.53
N GLY A 157 -7.73 3.53 -2.26
CA GLY A 157 -8.74 4.53 -2.61
C GLY A 157 -9.42 5.12 -1.37
N GLY A 158 -9.76 6.41 -1.42
CA GLY A 158 -10.42 7.09 -0.31
C GLY A 158 -11.93 6.80 -0.15
N ARG A 159 -12.50 6.01 -1.07
CA ARG A 159 -13.90 5.60 -1.19
C ARG A 159 -13.96 4.27 -1.98
N PRO A 160 -15.06 3.51 -1.88
CA PRO A 160 -15.32 2.36 -2.76
C PRO A 160 -15.29 2.76 -4.24
N TYR A 161 -15.03 1.80 -5.14
CA TYR A 161 -15.10 2.01 -6.58
C TYR A 161 -16.55 2.24 -7.03
N ASP A 162 -16.77 3.21 -7.90
CA ASP A 162 -18.08 3.61 -8.43
C ASP A 162 -18.48 2.76 -9.65
N SER A 163 -17.51 2.17 -10.37
CA SER A 163 -17.78 1.36 -11.56
C SER A 163 -16.68 0.34 -11.89
N ARG A 164 -17.03 -0.68 -12.71
CA ARG A 164 -16.04 -1.62 -13.26
C ARG A 164 -14.98 -0.93 -14.13
N PHE A 165 -15.35 0.17 -14.79
CA PHE A 165 -14.38 0.97 -15.55
C PHE A 165 -13.33 1.59 -14.62
N GLU A 166 -13.74 2.09 -13.45
CA GLU A 166 -12.81 2.66 -12.49
C GLU A 166 -11.82 1.62 -11.96
N VAL A 167 -12.30 0.40 -11.69
CA VAL A 167 -11.44 -0.73 -11.31
C VAL A 167 -10.41 -1.03 -12.40
N ALA A 168 -10.86 -1.25 -13.64
CA ALA A 168 -9.99 -1.56 -14.77
C ALA A 168 -9.01 -0.42 -15.09
N PHE A 169 -9.47 0.84 -15.01
CA PHE A 169 -8.63 2.02 -15.24
C PHE A 169 -7.54 2.13 -14.17
N VAL A 170 -7.90 2.00 -12.89
CA VAL A 170 -6.91 2.06 -11.80
C VAL A 170 -5.90 0.93 -11.91
N ALA A 171 -6.34 -0.31 -12.19
CA ALA A 171 -5.46 -1.45 -12.39
C ALA A 171 -4.50 -1.22 -13.56
N LEU A 172 -5.01 -0.83 -14.74
CA LEU A 172 -4.19 -0.62 -15.94
C LEU A 172 -3.19 0.53 -15.77
N MET A 173 -3.54 1.57 -15.01
CA MET A 173 -2.68 2.74 -14.83
C MET A 173 -1.40 2.47 -14.05
N GLY A 174 -1.35 1.42 -13.21
CA GLY A 174 -0.11 1.02 -12.54
C GLY A 174 0.96 0.59 -13.56
N ALA A 175 0.58 -0.38 -14.39
CA ALA A 175 1.41 -0.86 -15.50
C ALA A 175 1.62 0.23 -16.56
N GLY A 176 0.58 0.98 -16.92
CA GLY A 176 0.64 2.02 -17.96
C GLY A 176 1.63 3.13 -17.61
N PHE A 177 1.58 3.65 -16.39
CA PHE A 177 2.45 4.75 -15.96
C PHE A 177 3.93 4.34 -15.96
N SER A 178 4.24 3.18 -15.41
CA SER A 178 5.62 2.65 -15.38
C SER A 178 6.09 2.16 -16.75
N ALA A 179 5.19 1.71 -17.63
CA ALA A 179 5.54 1.28 -18.99
C ALA A 179 5.98 2.46 -19.88
N PHE A 180 5.44 3.66 -19.69
CA PHE A 180 5.90 4.86 -20.41
C PHE A 180 7.39 5.17 -20.18
N LEU A 181 7.93 4.76 -19.03
CA LEU A 181 9.35 4.94 -18.72
C LEU A 181 10.25 3.99 -19.51
N VAL A 182 9.76 2.82 -19.93
CA VAL A 182 10.54 1.78 -20.62
C VAL A 182 11.18 2.30 -21.92
N PRO A 183 10.45 2.87 -22.90
CA PRO A 183 11.07 3.36 -24.14
C PRO A 183 12.05 4.51 -23.86
N ILE A 184 11.77 5.37 -22.88
CA ILE A 184 12.66 6.46 -22.47
C ILE A 184 13.98 5.89 -21.91
N ALA A 185 13.89 4.89 -21.03
CA ALA A 185 15.05 4.23 -20.44
C ALA A 185 15.89 3.48 -21.50
N ILE A 186 15.25 2.84 -22.49
CA ILE A 186 15.94 2.20 -23.62
C ILE A 186 16.69 3.23 -24.47
N ALA A 187 16.03 4.34 -24.83
CA ALA A 187 16.65 5.41 -25.59
C ALA A 187 17.84 6.03 -24.83
N ALA A 188 17.65 6.33 -23.55
CA ALA A 188 18.69 6.87 -22.67
C ALA A 188 19.86 5.89 -22.49
N SER A 189 19.57 4.59 -22.35
CA SER A 189 20.59 3.54 -22.29
C SER A 189 21.43 3.50 -23.57
N SER A 190 20.77 3.56 -24.73
CA SER A 190 21.43 3.52 -26.03
C SER A 190 22.33 4.73 -26.22
N PHE A 191 21.84 5.92 -25.84
CA PHE A 191 22.61 7.16 -25.85
C PHE A 191 23.83 7.11 -24.92
N ALA A 192 23.64 6.72 -23.66
CA ALA A 192 24.73 6.58 -22.68
C ALA A 192 25.79 5.58 -23.15
N SER A 193 25.39 4.50 -23.83
CA SER A 193 26.34 3.54 -24.41
C SER A 193 27.15 4.16 -25.54
N ALA A 194 26.53 4.98 -26.40
CA ALA A 194 27.21 5.66 -27.50
C ALA A 194 28.23 6.69 -27.01
N GLU A 195 27.96 7.37 -25.89
CA GLU A 195 28.90 8.31 -25.24
C GLU A 195 29.98 7.62 -24.39
N GLY A 196 29.98 6.29 -24.31
CA GLY A 196 30.97 5.52 -23.56
C GLY A 196 30.68 5.39 -22.05
N HIS A 197 29.53 5.86 -21.58
CA HIS A 197 29.07 5.72 -20.19
C HIS A 197 28.49 4.32 -19.91
N ARG A 198 29.36 3.30 -19.95
CA ARG A 198 28.99 1.87 -19.84
C ARG A 198 28.16 1.55 -18.61
N LEU A 199 28.51 2.09 -17.44
CA LEU A 199 27.77 1.82 -16.20
C LEU A 199 26.35 2.39 -16.25
N ALA A 200 26.19 3.63 -16.71
CA ALA A 200 24.89 4.28 -16.83
C ALA A 200 24.00 3.53 -17.84
N ALA A 201 24.56 3.14 -18.99
CA ALA A 201 23.86 2.32 -19.96
C ALA A 201 23.36 1.00 -19.35
N MET A 202 24.21 0.26 -18.62
CA MET A 202 23.80 -0.98 -17.97
C MET A 202 22.68 -0.78 -16.93
N LEU A 203 22.75 0.27 -16.10
CA LEU A 203 21.72 0.55 -15.09
C LEU A 203 20.39 0.96 -15.74
N LEU A 204 20.42 1.76 -16.81
CA LEU A 204 19.22 2.14 -17.56
C LEU A 204 18.60 0.96 -18.30
N ALA A 205 19.41 0.09 -18.89
CA ALA A 205 18.95 -1.17 -19.48
C ALA A 205 18.31 -2.08 -18.44
N ALA A 206 18.92 -2.21 -17.25
CA ALA A 206 18.35 -2.98 -16.14
C ALA A 206 17.02 -2.38 -15.64
N LEU A 207 16.92 -1.05 -15.54
CA LEU A 207 15.67 -0.36 -15.21
C LEU A 207 14.58 -0.66 -16.25
N ALA A 208 14.88 -0.54 -17.53
CA ALA A 208 13.95 -0.86 -18.61
C ALA A 208 13.50 -2.33 -18.56
N GLY A 209 14.44 -3.25 -18.37
CA GLY A 209 14.18 -4.69 -18.29
C GLY A 209 13.30 -5.06 -17.10
N PHE A 210 13.61 -4.55 -15.90
CA PHE A 210 12.78 -4.79 -14.72
C PHE A 210 11.40 -4.14 -14.84
N ALA A 211 11.30 -2.90 -15.34
CA ALA A 211 10.02 -2.24 -15.58
C ALA A 211 9.14 -3.02 -16.56
N ALA A 212 9.70 -3.46 -17.69
CA ALA A 212 8.99 -4.25 -18.67
C ALA A 212 8.53 -5.60 -18.09
N LEU A 213 9.43 -6.34 -17.43
CA LEU A 213 9.11 -7.64 -16.84
C LEU A 213 8.06 -7.53 -15.74
N PHE A 214 8.21 -6.55 -14.84
CA PHE A 214 7.26 -6.31 -13.76
C PHE A 214 5.86 -5.96 -14.30
N ASN A 215 5.79 -5.13 -15.34
CA ASN A 215 4.51 -4.76 -15.95
C ASN A 215 3.87 -5.93 -16.71
N ILE A 216 4.66 -6.71 -17.45
CA ILE A 216 4.14 -7.94 -18.10
C ILE A 216 3.58 -8.89 -17.05
N ALA A 217 4.31 -9.11 -15.94
CA ALA A 217 3.87 -9.98 -14.86
C ALA A 217 2.55 -9.48 -14.23
N ASN A 218 2.40 -8.17 -14.01
CA ASN A 218 1.17 -7.59 -13.47
C ASN A 218 0.01 -7.54 -14.46
N LEU A 219 0.25 -7.58 -15.77
CA LEU A 219 -0.79 -7.64 -16.80
C LEU A 219 -1.25 -9.07 -17.12
N VAL A 220 -0.68 -10.09 -16.48
CA VAL A 220 -1.14 -11.48 -16.63
C VAL A 220 -2.59 -11.58 -16.09
N PRO A 221 -3.53 -12.23 -16.82
CA PRO A 221 -4.93 -12.34 -16.40
C PRO A 221 -5.12 -13.41 -15.31
N VAL A 222 -4.50 -13.17 -14.15
CA VAL A 222 -4.55 -14.03 -12.96
C VAL A 222 -5.05 -13.22 -11.78
N TRP A 223 -5.94 -13.83 -11.00
CA TRP A 223 -6.53 -13.22 -9.81
C TRP A 223 -5.42 -12.73 -8.84
N LYS A 224 -5.53 -11.46 -8.42
CA LYS A 224 -4.58 -10.62 -7.65
C LYS A 224 -3.62 -9.73 -8.46
N PHE A 225 -3.38 -10.01 -9.74
CA PHE A 225 -2.61 -9.11 -10.60
C PHE A 225 -3.54 -8.11 -11.30
N ASP A 226 -3.00 -6.96 -11.70
CA ASP A 226 -3.77 -5.90 -12.36
C ASP A 226 -4.52 -6.37 -13.61
N GLY A 227 -3.92 -7.26 -14.40
CA GLY A 227 -4.54 -7.82 -15.60
C GLY A 227 -5.72 -8.74 -15.33
N GLY A 228 -5.93 -9.16 -14.08
CA GLY A 228 -7.06 -9.97 -13.65
C GLY A 228 -8.21 -9.18 -12.99
N GLN A 229 -8.05 -7.87 -12.78
CA GLN A 229 -9.05 -6.97 -12.19
C GLN A 229 -9.89 -6.29 -13.29
#